data_AF-A0A957EA05-F1
#
_entry.id   AF-A0A957EA05-F1
#
_cell.length_a   1.000
_cell.length_b   1.000
_cell.length_c   1.000
_cell.angle_alpha   90.00
_cell.angle_beta   90.00
_cell.angle_gamma   90.00
#
_symmetry.space_group_name_H-M   'P 1'
#
loop_
_entity.id
_entity.type
_entity.pdbx_description
1 polymer ?
#
loop_
_entity_poly.entity_id
_entity_poly.type
_entity_poly.pdbx_seq_one_letter_code
_entity_poly.pdbx_strand_id
1 'polypeptide(L)'
;MSHSEKRLITAEDLYKIELVSDPQISPDGAHIIFGVTRVDRKTEKKYTNLWLVTADGQGPARQFTYGDHNDTHPRWSPDGRSIAFLSNRKDEKQMQIYILPFHGGEARPVSKMEGSFAGFAWSPDGRTFATQFRKKDSAVIEREKDEQKKKLGVVSRHITSLNYKGDGAGYLPQEKWHIWTIDAATGEATQLTEGDRFDEGQPQ
;
A
#
# COMPACT_ATOMS: atom_id res chain seq x y z
N MET A 1 -12.98 29.88 -31.45
CA MET A 1 -12.17 29.15 -30.45
C MET A 1 -12.12 29.99 -29.18
N SER A 2 -12.88 29.62 -28.15
CA SER A 2 -12.91 30.34 -26.87
C SER A 2 -11.55 30.19 -26.19
N HIS A 3 -10.75 31.26 -26.15
CA HIS A 3 -9.59 31.30 -25.27
C HIS A 3 -10.11 31.42 -23.84
N SER A 4 -10.02 30.32 -23.08
CA SER A 4 -10.21 30.37 -21.63
C SER A 4 -9.25 31.42 -21.07
N GLU A 5 -9.78 32.44 -20.38
CA GLU A 5 -8.94 33.37 -19.63
C GLU A 5 -8.07 32.59 -18.66
N LYS A 6 -6.76 32.86 -18.71
CA LYS A 6 -5.79 32.24 -17.81
C LYS A 6 -5.98 32.83 -16.43
N ARG A 7 -6.20 32.00 -15.42
CA ARG A 7 -6.20 32.40 -14.00
C ARG A 7 -5.00 31.81 -13.26
N LEU A 8 -4.64 32.44 -12.15
CA LEU A 8 -3.62 31.92 -11.25
C LEU A 8 -4.08 30.62 -10.58
N ILE A 9 -3.10 29.78 -10.23
CA ILE A 9 -3.29 28.63 -9.34
C ILE A 9 -3.60 29.15 -7.94
N THR A 10 -4.59 28.56 -7.31
CA THR A 10 -5.02 28.88 -5.94
C THR A 10 -4.89 27.63 -5.06
N ALA A 11 -4.96 27.80 -3.74
CA ALA A 11 -4.99 26.65 -2.81
C ALA A 11 -6.14 25.67 -3.15
N GLU A 12 -7.25 26.19 -3.68
CA GLU A 12 -8.42 25.40 -4.08
C GLU A 12 -8.14 24.40 -5.20
N ASP A 13 -7.10 24.64 -5.98
CA ASP A 13 -6.72 23.74 -7.07
C ASP A 13 -6.03 22.48 -6.57
N LEU A 14 -5.50 22.46 -5.33
CA LEU A 14 -4.94 21.26 -4.72
C LEU A 14 -5.96 20.12 -4.65
N TYR A 15 -7.24 20.43 -4.43
CA TYR A 15 -8.32 19.43 -4.41
C TYR A 15 -8.72 18.91 -5.79
N LYS A 16 -8.22 19.53 -6.87
CA LYS A 16 -8.45 19.11 -8.26
C LYS A 16 -7.26 18.35 -8.84
N ILE A 17 -6.13 18.32 -8.13
CA ILE A 17 -4.94 17.59 -8.57
C ILE A 17 -5.15 16.10 -8.27
N GLU A 18 -5.07 15.31 -9.33
CA GLU A 18 -5.01 13.86 -9.25
C GLU A 18 -3.57 13.40 -9.48
N LEU A 19 -2.99 12.72 -8.50
CA LEU A 19 -1.61 12.22 -8.58
C LEU A 19 -1.59 10.78 -9.05
N VAL A 20 -0.98 10.54 -10.21
CA VAL A 20 -0.78 9.20 -10.77
C VAL A 20 0.50 8.57 -10.19
N SER A 21 0.44 7.29 -9.82
CA SER A 21 1.56 6.57 -9.22
C SER A 21 1.59 5.09 -9.62
N ASP A 22 2.80 4.51 -9.63
CA ASP A 22 3.07 3.06 -9.79
C ASP A 22 2.33 2.40 -10.99
N PRO A 23 2.59 2.83 -12.23
CA PRO A 23 2.01 2.19 -13.42
C PRO A 23 2.62 0.81 -13.67
N GLN A 24 1.77 -0.17 -13.98
CA GLN A 24 2.14 -1.55 -14.26
C GLN A 24 1.44 -2.07 -15.51
N ILE A 25 2.21 -2.57 -16.47
CA ILE A 25 1.71 -3.17 -17.69
C ILE A 25 1.24 -4.62 -17.43
N SER A 26 0.14 -5.02 -18.07
CA SER A 26 -0.34 -6.40 -18.03
C SER A 26 0.64 -7.35 -18.72
N PRO A 27 0.65 -8.65 -18.38
CA PRO A 27 1.58 -9.63 -18.98
C PRO A 27 1.43 -9.75 -20.51
N ASP A 28 0.23 -9.55 -21.04
CA ASP A 28 -0.06 -9.54 -22.47
C ASP A 28 0.23 -8.19 -23.17
N GLY A 29 0.62 -7.17 -22.40
CA GLY A 29 0.90 -5.83 -22.91
C GLY A 29 -0.33 -4.98 -23.25
N ALA A 30 -1.55 -5.48 -23.05
CA ALA A 30 -2.77 -4.81 -23.51
C ALA A 30 -3.27 -3.69 -22.59
N HIS A 31 -2.91 -3.72 -21.31
CA HIS A 31 -3.46 -2.84 -20.29
C HIS A 31 -2.38 -2.28 -19.37
N ILE A 32 -2.64 -1.09 -18.81
CA ILE A 32 -1.80 -0.48 -17.77
C ILE A 32 -2.70 -0.16 -16.58
N ILE A 33 -2.38 -0.72 -15.41
CA ILE A 33 -3.01 -0.40 -14.13
C ILE A 33 -2.11 0.57 -13.35
N PHE A 34 -2.69 1.55 -12.67
CA PHE A 34 -1.95 2.54 -11.88
C PHE A 34 -2.81 3.07 -10.73
N GLY A 35 -2.17 3.64 -9.71
CA GLY A 35 -2.87 4.35 -8.63
C GLY A 35 -3.16 5.80 -9.00
N VAL A 36 -4.33 6.31 -8.61
CA VAL A 36 -4.70 7.73 -8.69
C VAL A 36 -5.08 8.21 -7.30
N THR A 37 -4.34 9.18 -6.79
CA THR A 37 -4.59 9.79 -5.48
C THR A 37 -5.36 11.09 -5.63
N ARG A 38 -6.49 11.19 -4.91
CA ARG A 38 -7.30 12.40 -4.75
C ARG A 38 -7.25 12.90 -3.30
N VAL A 39 -7.53 14.18 -3.11
CA VAL A 39 -7.75 14.78 -1.78
C VAL A 39 -9.25 15.01 -1.60
N ASP A 40 -9.83 14.42 -0.55
CA ASP A 40 -11.21 14.73 -0.18
C ASP A 40 -11.28 16.13 0.46
N ARG A 41 -12.20 16.96 -0.05
CA ARG A 41 -12.30 18.37 0.36
C ARG A 41 -12.86 18.54 1.77
N LYS A 42 -13.70 17.62 2.25
CA LYS A 42 -14.37 17.76 3.54
C LYS A 42 -13.48 17.29 4.70
N THR A 43 -12.76 16.21 4.48
CA THR A 43 -11.93 15.55 5.50
C THR A 43 -10.45 15.85 5.35
N GLU A 44 -10.03 16.44 4.22
CA GLU A 44 -8.64 16.67 3.83
C GLU A 44 -7.79 15.38 3.75
N LYS A 45 -8.45 14.22 3.83
CA LYS A 45 -7.80 12.92 3.68
C LYS A 45 -7.46 12.66 2.22
N LYS A 46 -6.39 11.89 2.02
CA LYS A 46 -6.00 11.38 0.70
C LYS A 46 -6.52 9.96 0.53
N TYR A 47 -7.03 9.69 -0.66
CA TYR A 47 -7.49 8.38 -1.07
C TYR A 47 -6.87 8.02 -2.39
N THR A 48 -6.24 6.84 -2.45
CA THR A 48 -5.74 6.26 -3.69
C THR A 48 -6.65 5.13 -4.14
N ASN A 49 -7.10 5.16 -5.38
CA ASN A 49 -7.74 4.01 -6.00
C ASN A 49 -7.02 3.63 -7.29
N LEU A 50 -7.23 2.39 -7.74
CA LEU A 50 -6.62 1.89 -8.96
C LEU A 50 -7.45 2.27 -10.17
N TRP A 51 -6.76 2.62 -11.25
CA TRP A 51 -7.30 2.99 -12.55
C TRP A 51 -6.59 2.21 -13.65
N LEU A 52 -7.27 2.06 -14.78
CA LEU A 52 -6.82 1.27 -15.91
C LEU A 52 -6.95 2.04 -17.22
N VAL A 53 -5.98 1.89 -18.11
CA VAL A 53 -6.05 2.30 -19.52
C VAL A 53 -5.68 1.13 -20.44
N THR A 54 -6.07 1.21 -21.71
CA THR A 54 -5.48 0.38 -22.76
C THR A 54 -4.08 0.89 -23.08
N ALA A 55 -3.15 -0.01 -23.35
CA ALA A 55 -1.76 0.36 -23.62
C ALA A 55 -1.59 1.11 -24.96
N ASP A 56 -2.54 0.96 -25.88
CA ASP A 56 -2.59 1.70 -27.15
C ASP A 56 -2.98 3.17 -27.01
N GLY A 57 -3.42 3.60 -25.81
CA GLY A 57 -3.83 4.97 -25.53
C GLY A 57 -5.14 5.41 -26.20
N GLN A 58 -5.88 4.49 -26.84
CA GLN A 58 -7.09 4.84 -27.61
C GLN A 58 -8.35 4.96 -26.75
N GLY A 59 -8.32 4.42 -25.51
CA GLY A 59 -9.45 4.46 -24.57
C GLY A 59 -9.26 5.46 -23.42
N PRO A 60 -10.36 5.98 -22.84
CA PRO A 60 -10.28 6.77 -21.61
C PRO A 60 -9.81 5.91 -20.44
N ALA A 61 -9.18 6.53 -19.45
CA ALA A 61 -8.91 5.88 -18.19
C ALA A 61 -10.22 5.50 -17.50
N ARG A 62 -10.32 4.25 -17.03
CA ARG A 62 -11.45 3.76 -16.23
C ARG A 62 -11.00 3.49 -14.81
N GLN A 63 -11.80 3.89 -13.85
CA GLN A 63 -11.57 3.55 -12.46
C GLN A 63 -11.81 2.04 -12.25
N PHE A 64 -10.86 1.38 -11.58
CA PHE A 64 -10.83 -0.07 -11.37
C PHE A 64 -11.23 -0.45 -9.94
N THR A 65 -10.81 0.32 -8.93
CA THR A 65 -11.28 0.18 -7.55
C THR A 65 -11.94 1.48 -7.05
N TYR A 66 -12.76 1.38 -6.01
CA TYR A 66 -13.57 2.49 -5.50
C TYR A 66 -13.55 2.50 -3.97
N GLY A 67 -13.88 3.65 -3.39
CA GLY A 67 -14.03 3.82 -1.94
C GLY A 67 -13.07 4.84 -1.35
N ASP A 68 -13.33 5.18 -0.09
CA ASP A 68 -12.56 6.14 0.70
C ASP A 68 -11.53 5.38 1.57
N HIS A 69 -10.67 4.66 0.86
CA HIS A 69 -9.53 3.92 1.39
C HIS A 69 -8.39 4.00 0.37
N ASN A 70 -7.22 3.47 0.73
CA ASN A 70 -6.04 3.47 -0.11
C ASN A 70 -5.80 2.10 -0.71
N ASP A 71 -5.98 1.97 -2.03
CA ASP A 71 -5.51 0.86 -2.84
C ASP A 71 -4.22 1.28 -3.56
N THR A 72 -3.10 0.61 -3.25
CA THR A 72 -1.76 0.98 -3.75
C THR A 72 -0.97 -0.26 -4.17
N HIS A 73 0.18 -0.06 -4.81
CA HIS A 73 1.08 -1.14 -5.22
C HIS A 73 0.39 -2.24 -6.06
N PRO A 74 -0.30 -1.89 -7.17
CA PRO A 74 -0.96 -2.89 -8.00
C PRO A 74 0.07 -3.81 -8.65
N ARG A 75 -0.18 -5.11 -8.72
CA ARG A 75 0.67 -6.10 -9.40
C ARG A 75 -0.21 -7.11 -10.13
N TRP A 76 -0.07 -7.19 -11.44
CA TRP A 76 -0.71 -8.23 -12.24
C TRP A 76 -0.23 -9.61 -11.79
N SER A 77 -1.16 -10.57 -11.70
CA SER A 77 -0.78 -11.98 -11.61
C SER A 77 0.00 -12.38 -12.87
N PRO A 78 0.93 -13.35 -12.78
CA PRO A 78 1.71 -13.78 -13.94
C PRO A 78 0.86 -14.26 -15.12
N ASP A 79 -0.33 -14.79 -14.85
CA ASP A 79 -1.31 -15.22 -15.85
C ASP A 79 -2.21 -14.09 -16.39
N GLY A 80 -2.06 -12.86 -15.89
CA GLY A 80 -2.83 -11.68 -16.28
C GLY A 80 -4.31 -11.67 -15.83
N ARG A 81 -4.77 -12.70 -15.10
CA ARG A 81 -6.19 -12.85 -14.77
C ARG A 81 -6.65 -12.03 -13.57
N SER A 82 -5.72 -11.57 -12.73
CA SER A 82 -6.01 -10.86 -11.50
C SER A 82 -5.02 -9.74 -11.22
N ILE A 83 -5.40 -8.81 -10.36
CA ILE A 83 -4.55 -7.76 -9.82
C ILE A 83 -4.47 -7.93 -8.31
N ALA A 84 -3.26 -8.10 -7.80
CA ALA A 84 -2.98 -7.98 -6.38
C ALA A 84 -2.63 -6.53 -6.03
N PHE A 85 -2.97 -6.07 -4.83
CA PHE A 85 -2.66 -4.71 -4.37
C PHE A 85 -2.70 -4.63 -2.84
N LEU A 86 -2.05 -3.60 -2.27
CA LEU A 86 -2.17 -3.27 -0.85
C LEU A 86 -3.41 -2.42 -0.63
N SER A 87 -4.21 -2.78 0.38
CA SER A 87 -5.41 -2.03 0.73
C SER A 87 -5.69 -2.00 2.22
N ASN A 88 -6.12 -0.83 2.71
CA ASN A 88 -6.59 -0.61 4.09
C ASN A 88 -8.13 -0.56 4.20
N ARG A 89 -8.85 -1.14 3.23
CA ARG A 89 -10.33 -1.09 3.13
C ARG A 89 -11.10 -1.64 4.33
N LYS A 90 -10.51 -2.58 5.10
CA LYS A 90 -11.13 -3.17 6.29
C LYS A 90 -10.74 -2.48 7.59
N ASP A 91 -9.57 -1.85 7.62
CA ASP A 91 -9.02 -1.14 8.78
C ASP A 91 -8.09 -0.05 8.27
N GLU A 92 -8.44 1.22 8.47
CA GLU A 92 -7.68 2.38 7.98
C GLU A 92 -6.20 2.34 8.40
N LYS A 93 -5.87 1.69 9.52
CA LYS A 93 -4.52 1.61 10.09
C LYS A 93 -3.71 0.41 9.61
N GLN A 94 -4.34 -0.54 8.91
CA GLN A 94 -3.71 -1.80 8.57
C GLN A 94 -3.90 -2.13 7.08
N MET A 95 -2.81 -2.04 6.33
CA MET A 95 -2.75 -2.54 4.96
C MET A 95 -2.72 -4.07 4.95
N GLN A 96 -3.42 -4.67 3.99
CA GLN A 96 -3.30 -6.08 3.65
C GLN A 96 -3.16 -6.24 2.14
N ILE A 97 -2.61 -7.37 1.71
CA ILE A 97 -2.64 -7.79 0.30
C ILE A 97 -4.05 -8.27 -0.03
N TYR A 98 -4.63 -7.72 -1.09
CA TYR A 98 -5.89 -8.14 -1.70
C TYR A 98 -5.64 -8.64 -3.10
N ILE A 99 -6.51 -9.54 -3.59
CA ILE A 99 -6.57 -9.95 -4.99
C ILE A 99 -7.96 -9.63 -5.53
N LEU A 100 -8.02 -9.03 -6.72
CA LEU A 100 -9.23 -8.74 -7.48
C LEU A 100 -9.12 -9.33 -8.89
N PRO A 101 -10.08 -10.17 -9.34
CA PRO A 101 -10.07 -10.65 -10.71
C PRO A 101 -10.22 -9.51 -11.73
N PHE A 102 -9.46 -9.56 -12.82
CA PHE A 102 -9.39 -8.47 -13.79
C PHE A 102 -10.72 -8.21 -14.51
N HIS A 103 -11.45 -9.27 -14.83
CA HIS A 103 -12.75 -9.20 -15.51
C HIS A 103 -13.93 -8.91 -14.57
N GLY A 104 -13.65 -8.56 -13.31
CA GLY A 104 -14.66 -8.20 -12.31
C GLY A 104 -14.92 -9.27 -11.25
N GLY A 105 -15.67 -8.88 -10.23
CA GLY A 105 -15.86 -9.64 -9.00
C GLY A 105 -15.49 -8.80 -7.78
N GLU A 106 -15.44 -9.42 -6.60
CA GLU A 106 -15.05 -8.75 -5.37
C GLU A 106 -13.58 -8.98 -5.04
N ALA A 107 -12.95 -7.95 -4.46
CA ALA A 107 -11.58 -8.09 -3.97
C ALA A 107 -11.59 -8.91 -2.67
N ARG A 108 -10.80 -9.99 -2.64
CA ARG A 108 -10.64 -10.82 -1.44
C ARG A 108 -9.34 -10.48 -0.71
N PRO A 109 -9.32 -10.41 0.63
CA PRO A 109 -8.08 -10.32 1.37
C PRO A 109 -7.30 -11.64 1.22
N VAL A 110 -5.98 -11.54 1.10
CA VAL A 110 -5.05 -12.67 1.12
C VAL A 110 -4.34 -12.71 2.46
N SER A 111 -3.71 -11.59 2.85
CA SER A 111 -2.93 -11.55 4.09
C SER A 111 -3.79 -11.17 5.30
N LYS A 112 -3.33 -11.61 6.48
CA LYS A 112 -3.84 -11.19 7.78
C LYS A 112 -2.66 -10.98 8.75
N MET A 113 -1.85 -9.97 8.47
CA MET A 113 -0.63 -9.68 9.24
C MET A 113 -0.74 -8.32 9.93
N GLU A 114 -0.29 -8.22 11.18
CA GLU A 114 -0.26 -6.96 11.94
C GLU A 114 1.12 -6.29 11.80
N GLY A 115 1.18 -5.16 11.11
CA GLY A 115 2.44 -4.51 10.78
C GLY A 115 2.39 -3.72 9.48
N SER A 116 3.55 -3.50 8.87
CA SER A 116 3.72 -2.68 7.67
C SER A 116 4.28 -3.50 6.52
N PHE A 117 3.69 -3.32 5.33
CA PHE A 117 4.23 -3.81 4.06
C PHE A 117 5.04 -2.67 3.41
N ALA A 118 6.25 -2.95 2.94
CA ALA A 118 7.00 -2.02 2.07
C ALA A 118 6.63 -2.22 0.59
N GLY A 119 6.21 -3.42 0.24
CA GLY A 119 5.83 -3.82 -1.11
C GLY A 119 5.79 -5.34 -1.23
N PHE A 120 5.36 -5.85 -2.38
CA PHE A 120 5.34 -7.28 -2.67
C PHE A 120 5.50 -7.54 -4.17
N ALA A 121 5.84 -8.78 -4.51
CA ALA A 121 5.90 -9.28 -5.87
C ALA A 121 5.33 -10.71 -5.93
N TRP A 122 4.71 -11.06 -7.05
CA TRP A 122 4.30 -12.43 -7.33
C TRP A 122 5.50 -13.33 -7.59
N SER A 123 5.41 -14.59 -7.17
CA SER A 123 6.24 -15.66 -7.73
C SER A 123 5.88 -15.87 -9.21
N PRO A 124 6.83 -16.32 -10.05
CA PRO A 124 6.57 -16.53 -11.49
C PRO A 124 5.43 -17.51 -11.78
N ASP A 125 5.17 -18.45 -10.87
CA ASP A 125 4.08 -19.42 -10.97
C ASP A 125 2.73 -18.92 -10.40
N GLY A 126 2.70 -17.71 -9.84
CA GLY A 126 1.50 -17.06 -9.31
C GLY A 126 0.96 -17.70 -8.02
N ARG A 127 1.72 -18.56 -7.34
CA ARG A 127 1.28 -19.24 -6.11
C ARG A 127 1.59 -18.49 -4.84
N THR A 128 2.63 -17.66 -4.84
CA THR A 128 3.17 -17.05 -3.64
C THR A 128 3.49 -15.59 -3.89
N PHE A 129 3.45 -14.77 -2.85
CA PHE A 129 4.01 -13.44 -2.83
C PHE A 129 5.33 -13.44 -2.07
N ALA A 130 6.36 -12.78 -2.60
CA ALA A 130 7.50 -12.34 -1.81
C ALA A 130 7.25 -10.91 -1.34
N THR A 131 7.44 -10.62 -0.06
CA THR A 131 7.16 -9.29 0.51
C THR A 131 8.20 -8.89 1.54
N GLN A 132 8.51 -7.60 1.57
CA GLN A 132 9.18 -6.96 2.70
C GLN A 132 8.11 -6.54 3.71
N PHE A 133 8.18 -7.13 4.90
CA PHE A 133 7.23 -6.89 5.97
C PHE A 133 7.94 -6.65 7.29
N ARG A 134 7.45 -5.64 8.03
CA ARG A 134 7.88 -5.33 9.39
C ARG A 134 6.70 -5.50 10.33
N LYS A 135 6.84 -6.37 11.33
CA LYS A 135 5.81 -6.57 12.35
C LYS A 135 5.57 -5.29 13.12
N LYS A 136 4.38 -5.19 13.71
CA LYS A 136 4.07 -4.11 14.65
C LYS A 136 4.82 -4.36 15.96
N ASP A 137 5.49 -3.33 16.48
CA ASP A 137 6.16 -3.40 17.78
C ASP A 137 5.22 -3.90 18.88
N SER A 138 5.68 -4.85 19.69
CA SER A 138 4.89 -5.44 20.79
C SER A 138 4.34 -4.39 21.76
N ALA A 139 5.12 -3.36 22.08
CA ALA A 139 4.71 -2.24 22.93
C ALA A 139 3.60 -1.38 22.30
N VAL A 140 3.50 -1.34 20.96
CA VAL A 140 2.39 -0.66 20.27
C VAL A 140 1.14 -1.53 20.33
N ILE A 141 1.26 -2.83 20.08
CA ILE A 141 0.15 -3.80 20.21
C ILE A 141 -0.44 -3.75 21.63
N GLU A 142 0.41 -3.77 22.65
CA GLU A 142 -0.01 -3.70 24.04
C GLU A 142 -0.75 -2.39 24.35
N ARG A 143 -0.22 -1.25 23.86
CA ARG A 143 -0.85 0.06 24.04
C ARG A 143 -2.23 0.15 23.38
N GLU A 144 -2.41 -0.47 22.23
CA GLU A 144 -3.70 -0.44 21.53
C GLU A 144 -4.77 -1.32 22.20
N LYS A 145 -4.35 -2.37 22.93
CA LYS A 145 -5.23 -3.26 23.69
C LYS A 145 -5.62 -2.70 25.07
N ASP A 146 -4.75 -1.90 25.68
CA ASP A 146 -4.97 -1.32 27.01
C ASP A 146 -5.48 0.13 26.90
N GLU A 147 -6.74 0.36 27.30
CA GLU A 147 -7.38 1.68 27.23
C GLU A 147 -6.71 2.75 28.11
N GLN A 148 -6.08 2.38 29.23
CA GLN A 148 -5.31 3.32 30.03
C GLN A 148 -4.01 3.70 29.32
N LYS A 149 -3.26 2.73 28.80
CA LYS A 149 -2.02 2.99 28.04
C LYS A 149 -2.30 3.78 26.77
N LYS A 150 -3.44 3.52 26.11
CA LYS A 150 -3.90 4.28 24.93
C LYS A 150 -4.14 5.75 25.26
N LYS A 151 -4.79 6.04 26.40
CA LYS A 151 -5.02 7.41 26.88
C LYS A 151 -3.72 8.11 27.30
N LEU A 152 -2.84 7.39 28.01
CA LEU A 152 -1.53 7.92 28.44
C LEU A 152 -0.59 8.16 27.27
N GLY A 153 -0.71 7.40 26.19
CA GLY A 153 0.16 7.50 25.02
C GLY A 153 1.56 6.95 25.28
N VAL A 154 2.57 7.60 24.70
CA VAL A 154 3.98 7.24 24.91
C VAL A 154 4.57 8.13 26.01
N VAL A 155 4.71 7.60 27.21
CA VAL A 155 5.23 8.35 28.38
C VAL A 155 6.77 8.37 28.45
N SER A 156 7.44 7.34 27.96
CA SER A 156 8.89 7.26 27.90
C SER A 156 9.32 6.40 26.70
N ARG A 157 10.58 6.56 26.27
CA ARG A 157 11.19 5.75 25.22
C ARG A 157 12.55 5.28 25.68
N HIS A 158 12.80 3.98 25.54
CA HIS A 158 14.12 3.40 25.72
C HIS A 158 14.77 3.27 24.34
N ILE A 159 15.84 4.03 24.11
CA ILE A 159 16.52 4.13 22.81
C ILE A 159 17.88 3.45 22.93
N THR A 160 18.06 2.36 22.21
CA THR A 160 19.29 1.53 22.24
C THR A 160 20.05 1.56 20.92
N SER A 161 19.54 2.26 19.90
CA SER A 161 20.14 2.40 18.57
C SER A 161 20.43 3.87 18.25
N LEU A 162 21.54 4.11 17.56
CA LEU A 162 21.87 5.45 17.03
C LEU A 162 20.90 5.89 15.93
N ASN A 163 20.37 4.94 15.14
CA ASN A 163 19.36 5.19 14.13
C ASN A 163 17.97 5.01 14.74
N TYR A 164 17.53 5.99 15.53
CA TYR A 164 16.26 5.91 16.27
C TYR A 164 15.15 6.82 15.73
N LYS A 165 15.49 7.76 14.84
CA LYS A 165 14.56 8.73 14.27
C LYS A 165 14.97 9.08 12.85
N GLY A 166 14.00 9.15 11.94
CA GLY A 166 14.19 9.60 10.56
C GLY A 166 13.39 10.86 10.26
N ASP A 167 13.87 11.66 9.32
CA ASP A 167 13.09 12.78 8.77
C ASP A 167 11.85 12.24 8.05
N GLY A 168 10.70 12.89 8.26
CA GLY A 168 9.39 12.43 7.79
C GLY A 168 8.85 11.13 8.42
N ALA A 169 9.72 10.23 8.91
CA ALA A 169 9.34 8.95 9.51
C ALA A 169 9.06 9.04 11.02
N GLY A 170 9.65 10.02 11.71
CA GLY A 170 9.57 10.12 13.16
C GLY A 170 10.41 9.02 13.83
N TYR A 171 9.97 8.54 15.00
CA TYR A 171 10.69 7.48 15.72
C TYR A 171 10.59 6.15 14.98
N LEU A 172 11.73 5.54 14.71
CA LEU A 172 11.79 4.28 14.00
C LEU A 172 11.30 3.13 14.90
N PRO A 173 10.50 2.19 14.36
CA PRO A 173 10.11 0.98 15.08
C PRO A 173 11.28 0.12 15.51
N GLN A 174 11.07 -0.69 16.54
CA GLN A 174 12.07 -1.65 17.03
C GLN A 174 12.13 -2.89 16.13
N GLU A 175 10.97 -3.37 15.67
CA GLU A 175 10.88 -4.45 14.70
C GLU A 175 11.60 -4.08 13.40
N LYS A 176 12.19 -5.07 12.74
CA LYS A 176 12.96 -4.90 11.50
C LYS A 176 12.16 -5.33 10.28
N TRP A 177 12.54 -4.77 9.14
CA TRP A 177 12.07 -5.27 7.84
C TRP A 177 12.67 -6.64 7.59
N HIS A 178 11.79 -7.61 7.30
CA HIS A 178 12.16 -8.97 6.93
C HIS A 178 11.51 -9.35 5.61
N ILE A 179 12.10 -10.33 4.93
CA ILE A 179 11.49 -10.97 3.78
C ILE A 179 10.56 -12.07 4.25
N TRP A 180 9.36 -12.08 3.68
CA TRP A 180 8.33 -13.09 3.90
C TRP A 180 7.83 -13.65 2.58
N THR A 181 7.38 -14.88 2.62
CA THR A 181 6.50 -15.45 1.61
C THR A 181 5.08 -15.51 2.13
N ILE A 182 4.10 -15.30 1.24
CA ILE A 182 2.67 -15.45 1.54
C ILE A 182 2.02 -16.28 0.45
N ASP A 183 1.38 -17.39 0.79
CA ASP A 183 0.62 -18.18 -0.17
C ASP A 183 -0.61 -17.38 -0.67
N ALA A 184 -0.77 -17.28 -1.98
CA ALA A 184 -1.80 -16.44 -2.59
C ALA A 184 -3.22 -17.02 -2.48
N ALA A 185 -3.34 -18.33 -2.23
CA ALA A 185 -4.61 -19.02 -2.08
C ALA A 185 -5.04 -19.06 -0.60
N THR A 186 -4.13 -19.45 0.30
CA THR A 186 -4.43 -19.66 1.72
C THR A 186 -4.14 -18.44 2.60
N GLY A 187 -3.25 -17.56 2.17
CA GLY A 187 -2.77 -16.44 2.97
C GLY A 187 -1.74 -16.83 4.05
N GLU A 188 -1.29 -18.09 4.06
CA GLU A 188 -0.26 -18.55 4.99
C GLU A 188 1.05 -17.81 4.75
N ALA A 189 1.61 -17.22 5.82
CA ALA A 189 2.78 -16.36 5.74
C ALA A 189 3.96 -16.99 6.48
N THR A 190 5.12 -17.06 5.80
CA THR A 190 6.36 -17.61 6.34
C THR A 190 7.46 -16.56 6.28
N GLN A 191 8.09 -16.28 7.42
CA GLN A 191 9.25 -15.40 7.50
C GLN A 191 10.48 -16.14 6.97
N LEU A 192 11.23 -15.52 6.05
CA LEU A 192 12.42 -16.12 5.44
C LEU A 192 13.74 -15.62 6.04
N THR A 193 13.75 -14.39 6.55
CA THR A 193 14.94 -13.75 7.13
C THR A 193 14.75 -13.50 8.61
N GLU A 194 15.81 -13.63 9.39
CA GLU A 194 15.82 -13.41 10.85
C GLU A 194 16.91 -12.42 11.25
N GLY A 195 16.90 -12.00 12.51
CA GLY A 195 17.89 -11.11 13.10
C GLY A 195 17.31 -9.77 13.54
N ASP A 196 18.04 -9.08 14.41
CA ASP A 196 17.62 -7.81 15.04
C ASP A 196 18.37 -6.59 14.48
N ARG A 197 19.35 -6.83 13.59
CA ARG A 197 20.36 -5.84 13.23
C ARG A 197 20.14 -5.16 11.89
N PHE A 198 19.64 -5.89 10.89
CA PHE A 198 19.51 -5.39 9.52
C PHE A 198 18.05 -5.17 9.15
N ASP A 199 17.77 -4.04 8.51
CA ASP A 199 16.52 -3.81 7.81
C ASP A 199 16.71 -4.30 6.37
N GLU A 200 16.04 -5.38 5.99
CA GLU A 200 16.07 -5.96 4.63
C GLU A 200 15.30 -5.09 3.62
N GLY A 201 15.47 -3.77 3.67
CA GLY A 201 14.70 -2.77 2.91
C GLY A 201 15.31 -2.42 1.56
N GLN A 202 16.64 -2.40 1.47
CA GLN A 202 17.41 -2.18 0.23
C GLN A 202 18.74 -2.95 0.33
N PRO A 203 19.33 -3.42 -0.80
CA PRO A 203 20.70 -3.90 -0.77
C PRO A 203 21.61 -2.76 -0.26
N GLN A 204 22.49 -3.07 0.70
CA GLN A 204 23.54 -2.16 1.17
C GLN A 204 24.67 -2.06 0.16
#